data_AF-A0A7V7ZJ47-F1
#
_entry.id   AF-A0A7V7ZJ47-F1
#
_cell.length_a   1.000
_cell.length_b   1.000
_cell.length_c   1.000
_cell.angle_alpha   90.00
_cell.angle_beta   90.00
_cell.angle_gamma   90.00
#
_symmetry.space_group_name_H-M   'P 1'
#
loop_
_entity.id
_entity.type
_entity.pdbx_description
1 polymer ?
#
loop_
_entity_poly.entity_id
_entity_poly.type
_entity_poly.pdbx_seq_one_letter_code
_entity_poly.pdbx_strand_id
1 'polypeptide(L)'
;MSKAMKNPRKYSACFGRITLLIALLLCASCQRDYGAKGSLRGHDFFLLQFPQQGERQELLSVANDGAAIRTYKAPRYNLLQQTQLPDATWQELVALQQRWCAESSQGAMRTPDPAKISVLFQCSSLSLNSPMYYFTPAELPAVVQQVIAIVPLEE
;
A
#
# COMPACT_ATOMS: atom_id res chain seq x y z
N MET A 1 -28.19 64.37 -30.83
CA MET A 1 -27.28 63.47 -31.58
C MET A 1 -26.04 63.19 -30.74
N SER A 2 -25.83 61.91 -30.45
CA SER A 2 -24.55 61.18 -30.30
C SER A 2 -23.43 61.60 -29.32
N LYS A 3 -23.15 60.62 -28.41
CA LYS A 3 -21.82 60.07 -28.01
C LYS A 3 -20.91 60.96 -27.13
N ALA A 4 -20.16 60.47 -26.14
CA ALA A 4 -19.93 59.14 -25.57
C ALA A 4 -19.30 59.24 -24.15
N MET A 5 -19.32 58.10 -23.46
CA MET A 5 -18.95 57.82 -22.07
C MET A 5 -17.44 57.63 -21.81
N LYS A 6 -17.07 57.80 -20.51
CA LYS A 6 -16.07 57.04 -19.67
C LYS A 6 -14.57 57.18 -20.05
N ASN A 7 -13.63 57.39 -19.12
CA ASN A 7 -13.31 56.53 -17.97
C ASN A 7 -12.26 57.20 -17.04
N PRO A 8 -12.40 57.14 -15.70
CA PRO A 8 -11.27 57.22 -14.78
C PRO A 8 -10.73 55.82 -14.47
N ARG A 9 -9.41 55.65 -14.60
CA ARG A 9 -8.65 54.46 -14.18
C ARG A 9 -8.87 54.19 -12.68
N LYS A 10 -9.42 53.03 -12.33
CA LYS A 10 -9.37 52.46 -10.98
C LYS A 10 -8.49 51.22 -11.00
N TYR A 11 -7.41 51.26 -10.24
CA TYR A 11 -6.50 50.13 -10.08
C TYR A 11 -7.12 49.08 -9.15
N SER A 12 -7.23 47.87 -9.72
CA SER A 12 -6.85 46.60 -9.11
C SER A 12 -7.51 46.21 -7.78
N ALA A 13 -8.78 45.80 -7.89
CA ALA A 13 -9.39 44.84 -6.98
C ALA A 13 -8.87 43.40 -7.28
N CYS A 14 -7.57 43.15 -7.08
CA CYS A 14 -6.98 41.82 -7.33
C CYS A 14 -6.37 41.14 -6.09
N PHE A 15 -6.33 41.78 -4.93
CA PHE A 15 -5.74 41.18 -3.73
C PHE A 15 -6.72 40.35 -2.88
N GLY A 16 -8.03 40.48 -3.07
CA GLY A 16 -9.04 39.74 -2.29
C GLY A 16 -9.43 38.36 -2.85
N ARG A 17 -8.99 38.01 -4.07
CA ARG A 17 -9.34 36.72 -4.71
C ARG A 17 -8.27 35.64 -4.55
N ILE A 18 -7.03 36.01 -4.24
CA ILE A 18 -5.91 35.06 -4.14
C ILE A 18 -6.00 34.27 -2.82
N THR A 19 -6.46 34.91 -1.73
CA THR A 19 -6.57 34.26 -0.42
C THR A 19 -7.68 33.19 -0.36
N LEU A 20 -8.77 33.37 -1.12
CA LEU A 20 -9.85 32.37 -1.16
C LEU A 20 -9.48 31.13 -1.99
N LEU A 21 -8.64 31.29 -3.01
CA LEU A 21 -8.16 30.18 -3.84
C LEU A 21 -7.19 29.26 -3.08
N ILE A 22 -6.39 29.81 -2.16
CA ILE A 22 -5.44 29.01 -1.36
C ILE A 22 -6.18 28.18 -0.30
N ALA A 23 -7.26 28.70 0.29
CA ALA A 23 -8.07 27.95 1.27
C ALA A 23 -8.84 26.77 0.62
N LEU A 24 -9.32 26.93 -0.62
CA LEU A 24 -9.97 25.85 -1.36
C LEU A 24 -8.99 24.80 -1.89
N LEU A 25 -7.73 25.16 -2.13
CA LEU A 25 -6.68 24.23 -2.55
C LEU A 25 -6.15 23.35 -1.39
N LEU A 26 -6.36 23.74 -0.13
CA LEU A 26 -5.92 22.97 1.05
C LEU A 26 -6.95 21.95 1.55
N CYS A 27 -8.20 22.00 1.10
CA CYS A 27 -9.20 20.94 1.37
C CYS A 27 -9.34 19.93 0.23
N ALA A 28 -8.70 20.17 -0.92
CA ALA A 28 -8.70 19.25 -2.06
C ALA A 28 -7.53 18.25 -2.03
N SER A 29 -6.74 18.21 -0.95
CA SER A 29 -5.75 17.17 -0.72
C SER A 29 -6.44 15.85 -0.35
N CYS A 30 -6.70 15.07 -1.40
CA CYS A 30 -6.56 13.62 -1.43
C CYS A 30 -7.60 12.79 -0.69
N GLN A 31 -8.88 13.02 -0.92
CA GLN A 31 -9.78 11.87 -1.11
C GLN A 31 -9.61 11.38 -2.55
N ARG A 32 -8.48 10.70 -2.82
CA ARG A 32 -8.44 9.81 -3.97
C ARG A 32 -9.37 8.66 -3.62
N ASP A 33 -10.52 8.61 -4.28
CA ASP A 33 -11.29 7.39 -4.46
C ASP A 33 -10.33 6.34 -5.06
N TYR A 34 -9.70 5.57 -4.18
CA TYR A 34 -8.94 4.37 -4.52
C TYR A 34 -9.97 3.29 -4.82
N GLY A 35 -10.62 3.45 -5.97
CA GLY A 35 -11.58 2.50 -6.51
C GLY A 35 -10.99 1.10 -6.50
N ALA A 36 -11.69 0.22 -5.80
CA ALA A 36 -11.47 -1.21 -5.70
C ALA A 36 -11.25 -1.84 -7.09
N LYS A 37 -9.98 -1.97 -7.48
CA LYS A 37 -9.50 -2.97 -8.44
C LYS A 37 -8.18 -3.44 -7.88
N GLY A 38 -8.10 -4.73 -7.53
CA GLY A 38 -6.94 -5.41 -6.94
C GLY A 38 -5.72 -5.43 -7.86
N SER A 39 -5.22 -4.26 -8.23
CA SER A 39 -3.86 -4.10 -8.71
C SER A 39 -3.00 -4.24 -7.47
N LEU A 40 -2.32 -5.39 -7.33
CA LEU A 40 -1.03 -5.42 -6.66
C LEU A 40 -0.27 -4.18 -7.16
N ARG A 41 -0.08 -3.19 -6.28
CA ARG A 41 0.63 -1.98 -6.67
C ARG A 41 2.04 -2.47 -7.00
N GLY A 42 2.70 -1.93 -8.02
CA GLY A 42 4.12 -2.23 -8.29
C GLY A 42 5.09 -1.78 -7.17
N HIS A 43 4.56 -1.52 -5.97
CA HIS A 43 5.19 -0.91 -4.81
C HIS A 43 4.61 -1.50 -3.51
N ASP A 44 4.27 -2.79 -3.51
CA ASP A 44 3.91 -3.48 -2.28
C ASP A 44 5.14 -3.51 -1.37
N PHE A 45 5.01 -2.92 -0.18
CA PHE A 45 6.06 -2.89 0.85
C PHE A 45 6.33 -4.29 1.39
N PHE A 46 5.27 -5.10 1.50
CA PHE A 46 5.27 -6.45 2.03
C PHE A 46 4.26 -7.31 1.28
N LEU A 47 4.63 -8.56 1.01
CA LEU A 47 3.80 -9.54 0.35
C LEU A 47 3.90 -10.88 1.08
N LEU A 48 2.74 -11.45 1.36
CA LEU A 48 2.53 -12.82 1.78
C LEU A 48 1.87 -13.61 0.67
N GLN A 49 2.37 -14.81 0.44
CA GLN A 49 1.73 -15.80 -0.41
C GLN A 49 1.53 -17.08 0.39
N PHE A 50 0.28 -17.53 0.50
CA PHE A 50 -0.05 -18.76 1.23
C PHE A 50 0.17 -20.00 0.34
N PRO A 51 0.21 -21.22 0.89
CA PRO A 51 0.23 -22.44 0.09
C PRO A 51 -0.96 -22.49 -0.89
N GLN A 52 -0.70 -22.94 -2.11
CA GLN A 52 -1.73 -23.02 -3.15
C GLN A 52 -2.81 -24.05 -2.79
N GLN A 53 -4.08 -23.68 -2.91
CA GLN A 53 -5.23 -24.55 -2.65
C GLN A 53 -6.01 -24.77 -3.96
N GLY A 54 -5.74 -25.89 -4.64
CA GLY A 54 -6.31 -26.16 -5.96
C GLY A 54 -5.88 -25.10 -6.98
N GLU A 55 -6.82 -24.43 -7.62
CA GLU A 55 -6.54 -23.33 -8.58
C GLU A 55 -6.39 -21.95 -7.91
N ARG A 56 -6.65 -21.85 -6.59
CA ARG A 56 -6.63 -20.57 -5.88
C ARG A 56 -5.28 -20.35 -5.21
N GLN A 57 -4.66 -19.22 -5.53
CA GLN A 57 -3.48 -18.72 -4.84
C GLN A 57 -3.86 -17.51 -4.00
N GLU A 58 -3.83 -17.64 -2.69
CA GLU A 58 -4.12 -16.53 -1.78
C GLU A 58 -2.89 -15.63 -1.60
N LEU A 59 -3.12 -14.33 -1.53
CA LEU A 59 -2.11 -13.31 -1.28
C LEU A 59 -2.61 -12.29 -0.24
N LEU A 60 -1.70 -11.81 0.60
CA LEU A 60 -1.91 -10.64 1.44
C LEU A 60 -0.77 -9.66 1.17
N SER A 61 -1.06 -8.47 0.67
CA SER A 61 -0.06 -7.42 0.47
C SER A 61 -0.32 -6.22 1.37
N VAL A 62 0.75 -5.53 1.74
CA VAL A 62 0.70 -4.25 2.48
C VAL A 62 1.47 -3.22 1.68
N ALA A 63 0.86 -2.07 1.43
CA ALA A 63 1.48 -0.94 0.76
C ALA A 63 2.30 -0.08 1.72
N ASN A 64 3.12 0.85 1.18
CA ASN A 64 4.00 1.72 1.97
C ASN A 64 3.26 2.70 2.93
N ASP A 65 1.95 2.86 2.77
CA ASP A 65 1.07 3.64 3.65
C ASP A 65 0.39 2.78 4.72
N GLY A 66 0.71 1.48 4.81
CA GLY A 66 0.09 0.54 5.76
C GLY A 66 -1.28 0.01 5.34
N ALA A 67 -1.76 0.35 4.14
CA ALA A 67 -2.97 -0.25 3.59
C ALA A 67 -2.70 -1.73 3.28
N ALA A 68 -3.48 -2.61 3.89
CA ALA A 68 -3.36 -4.06 3.77
C ALA A 68 -4.53 -4.63 2.97
N ILE A 69 -4.23 -5.53 2.04
CA ILE A 69 -5.18 -6.08 1.08
C ILE A 69 -5.00 -7.61 1.03
N ARG A 70 -6.10 -8.35 1.13
CA ARG A 70 -6.13 -9.81 0.93
C ARG A 70 -6.86 -10.14 -0.37
N THR A 71 -6.28 -11.00 -1.20
CA THR A 71 -6.82 -11.37 -2.51
C THR A 71 -6.66 -12.86 -2.82
N TYR A 72 -7.47 -13.36 -3.77
CA TYR A 72 -7.13 -14.56 -4.53
C TYR A 72 -6.60 -14.19 -5.92
N LYS A 73 -5.50 -14.82 -6.31
CA LYS A 73 -4.94 -14.83 -7.66
C LYS A 73 -5.49 -16.06 -8.40
N ALA A 74 -6.64 -15.92 -9.06
CA ALA A 74 -7.08 -16.66 -10.26
C ALA A 74 -8.60 -16.51 -10.49
N PRO A 75 -9.07 -16.46 -11.76
CA PRO A 75 -8.36 -16.05 -12.99
C PRO A 75 -8.20 -14.53 -13.10
N ARG A 76 -8.76 -13.79 -12.15
CA ARG A 76 -8.57 -12.35 -11.92
C ARG A 76 -8.28 -12.15 -10.44
N TYR A 77 -7.60 -11.05 -10.09
CA TYR A 77 -7.44 -10.68 -8.68
C TYR A 77 -8.81 -10.34 -8.11
N ASN A 78 -9.27 -11.19 -7.20
CA ASN A 78 -10.49 -10.93 -6.44
C ASN A 78 -10.05 -10.29 -5.12
N LEU A 79 -10.41 -9.01 -4.93
CA LEU A 79 -10.26 -8.34 -3.64
C LEU A 79 -11.20 -9.02 -2.65
N LEU A 80 -10.66 -9.53 -1.55
CA LEU A 80 -11.42 -10.19 -0.49
C LEU A 80 -11.64 -9.23 0.66
N GLN A 81 -10.55 -8.64 1.14
CA GLN A 81 -10.58 -7.64 2.20
C GLN A 81 -9.55 -6.56 1.97
N GLN A 82 -9.85 -5.38 2.51
CA GLN A 82 -8.94 -4.26 2.58
C GLN A 82 -9.14 -3.54 3.92
N THR A 83 -8.04 -3.22 4.59
CA THR A 83 -8.06 -2.46 5.84
C THR A 83 -6.79 -1.63 5.98
N GLN A 84 -6.76 -0.76 6.97
CA GLN A 84 -5.56 -0.05 7.39
C GLN A 84 -4.96 -0.76 8.60
N LEU A 85 -3.67 -1.08 8.55
CA LEU A 85 -3.00 -1.62 9.74
C LEU A 85 -2.96 -0.57 10.85
N PRO A 86 -3.18 -0.97 12.13
CA PRO A 86 -2.92 -0.10 13.27
C PRO A 86 -1.46 0.39 13.24
N ASP A 87 -1.24 1.64 13.65
CA ASP A 87 0.09 2.27 13.60
C ASP A 87 1.16 1.43 14.30
N ALA A 88 0.85 0.84 15.46
CA ALA A 88 1.77 -0.03 16.19
C ALA A 88 2.21 -1.24 15.35
N THR A 89 1.26 -1.97 14.76
CA THR A 89 1.54 -3.13 13.89
C THR A 89 2.30 -2.72 12.63
N TRP A 90 1.96 -1.57 12.04
CA TRP A 90 2.67 -1.04 10.88
C TRP A 90 4.14 -0.74 11.20
N GLN A 91 4.42 -0.06 12.32
CA GLN A 91 5.79 0.25 12.72
C GLN A 91 6.60 -1.00 13.06
N GLU A 92 6.00 -2.00 13.69
CA GLU A 92 6.67 -3.30 13.93
C GLU A 92 7.01 -4.01 12.61
N LEU A 93 6.14 -3.92 11.61
CA LEU A 93 6.36 -4.51 10.29
C LEU A 93 7.49 -3.78 9.54
N VAL A 94 7.57 -2.45 9.66
CA VAL A 94 8.69 -1.63 9.17
C VAL A 94 10.00 -2.01 9.86
N ALA A 95 10.00 -2.18 11.18
CA ALA A 95 11.19 -2.60 11.91
C ALA A 95 11.67 -4.01 11.50
N LEU A 96 10.72 -4.94 11.28
CA LEU A 96 11.02 -6.28 10.77
C LEU A 96 11.69 -6.21 9.40
N GLN A 97 11.14 -5.42 8.48
CA GLN A 97 11.69 -5.20 7.14
C GLN A 97 13.11 -4.66 7.21
N GLN A 98 13.35 -3.58 7.98
CA GLN A 98 14.67 -2.97 8.11
C GLN A 98 15.72 -3.98 8.60
N ARG A 99 15.38 -4.79 9.60
CA ARG A 99 16.25 -5.84 10.12
C ARG A 99 16.59 -6.88 9.06
N TRP A 100 15.59 -7.45 8.38
CA TRP A 100 15.83 -8.47 7.35
C TRP A 100 16.59 -7.92 6.14
N CYS A 101 16.31 -6.68 5.74
CA CYS A 101 17.04 -6.02 4.66
C CYS A 101 18.49 -5.74 5.03
N ALA A 102 18.81 -5.51 6.30
CA ALA A 102 20.18 -5.36 6.80
C ALA A 102 20.92 -6.69 6.94
N GLU A 103 20.22 -7.80 7.22
CA GLU A 103 20.82 -9.15 7.39
C GLU A 103 21.19 -9.84 6.05
N SER A 104 20.79 -9.23 4.92
CA SER A 104 21.16 -9.38 3.50
C SER A 104 21.48 -10.77 2.88
N SER A 105 21.44 -11.90 3.58
CA SER A 105 21.62 -13.24 2.98
C SER A 105 21.42 -14.43 3.94
N GLN A 106 21.46 -14.23 5.26
CA GLN A 106 21.30 -15.36 6.18
C GLN A 106 19.82 -15.75 6.29
N GLY A 107 19.50 -16.97 5.87
CA GLY A 107 18.14 -17.55 5.97
C GLY A 107 17.19 -17.25 4.81
N ALA A 108 17.53 -16.33 3.90
CA ALA A 108 16.75 -16.09 2.69
C ALA A 108 16.84 -17.31 1.76
N MET A 109 15.75 -18.06 1.66
CA MET A 109 15.70 -19.23 0.79
C MET A 109 15.37 -18.80 -0.64
N ARG A 110 16.26 -19.13 -1.58
CA ARG A 110 16.02 -18.86 -3.00
C ARG A 110 15.14 -19.91 -3.67
N THR A 111 14.92 -21.06 -3.02
CA THR A 111 14.12 -22.15 -3.56
C THR A 111 12.67 -22.04 -3.09
N PRO A 112 11.70 -21.94 -4.01
CA PRO A 112 10.28 -21.98 -3.68
C PRO A 112 9.86 -23.26 -2.96
N ASP A 113 9.13 -23.11 -1.85
CA ASP A 113 8.44 -24.19 -1.15
C ASP A 113 6.92 -23.96 -1.23
N PRO A 114 6.20 -24.72 -2.09
CA PRO A 114 4.77 -24.51 -2.31
C PRO A 114 3.90 -24.92 -1.13
N ALA A 115 4.45 -25.65 -0.14
CA ALA A 115 3.74 -26.08 1.05
C ALA A 115 3.84 -25.06 2.21
N LYS A 116 4.65 -24.02 2.05
CA LYS A 116 4.90 -22.99 3.07
C LYS A 116 4.33 -21.64 2.69
N ILE A 117 4.16 -20.78 3.69
CA ILE A 117 3.83 -19.37 3.49
C ILE A 117 5.12 -18.65 3.09
N SER A 118 5.11 -17.98 1.94
CA SER A 118 6.23 -17.13 1.54
C SER A 118 6.02 -15.70 2.01
N VAL A 119 7.11 -15.08 2.47
CA VAL A 119 7.16 -13.72 2.99
C VAL A 119 8.22 -12.95 2.21
N LEU A 120 7.81 -11.84 1.61
CA LEU A 120 8.67 -10.95 0.83
C LEU A 120 8.52 -9.52 1.34
N PHE A 121 9.64 -8.88 1.65
CA PHE A 121 9.70 -7.44 1.92
C PHE A 121 10.39 -6.70 0.78
N GLN A 122 9.92 -5.51 0.46
CA GLN A 122 10.61 -4.63 -0.45
C GLN A 122 11.79 -3.94 0.25
N CYS A 123 13.02 -4.39 -0.03
CA CYS A 123 14.23 -3.78 0.55
C CYS A 123 14.77 -2.58 -0.24
N SER A 124 14.42 -2.45 -1.52
CA SER A 124 14.76 -1.29 -2.34
C SER A 124 13.69 -1.03 -3.39
N SER A 125 13.59 0.21 -3.85
CA SER A 125 12.66 0.62 -4.91
C SER A 125 12.94 -0.07 -6.26
N LEU A 126 14.17 -0.54 -6.47
CA LEU A 126 14.60 -1.25 -7.67
C LEU A 126 14.46 -2.79 -7.56
N SER A 127 14.13 -3.30 -6.37
CA SER A 127 13.59 -4.63 -5.98
C SER A 127 14.10 -5.93 -6.63
N LEU A 128 15.15 -5.94 -7.45
CA LEU A 128 15.60 -7.18 -8.11
C LEU A 128 16.15 -8.26 -7.16
N ASN A 129 16.46 -7.91 -5.89
CA ASN A 129 17.12 -8.81 -4.93
C ASN A 129 16.43 -8.85 -3.56
N SER A 130 15.14 -8.51 -3.47
CA SER A 130 14.43 -8.63 -2.19
C SER A 130 14.42 -10.10 -1.73
N PRO A 131 14.90 -10.40 -0.50
CA PRO A 131 14.94 -11.76 0.00
C PRO A 131 13.53 -12.30 0.25
N MET A 132 13.31 -13.56 -0.12
CA MET A 132 12.08 -14.29 0.19
C MET A 132 12.38 -15.35 1.26
N TYR A 133 11.46 -15.48 2.20
CA TYR A 133 11.55 -16.43 3.31
C TYR A 133 10.30 -17.32 3.30
N TYR A 134 10.44 -18.58 3.74
CA TYR A 134 9.34 -19.56 3.75
C TYR A 134 9.16 -20.11 5.16
N PHE A 135 7.93 -20.06 5.65
CA PHE A 135 7.59 -20.44 7.02
C PHE A 135 6.42 -21.42 7.04
N THR A 136 6.41 -22.32 8.01
CA THR A 136 5.15 -22.89 8.51
C THR A 136 4.40 -21.82 9.33
N PRO A 137 3.08 -21.96 9.53
CA PRO A 137 2.31 -20.98 10.30
C PRO A 137 2.87 -20.72 11.72
N ALA A 138 3.44 -21.74 12.36
CA ALA A 138 4.01 -21.64 13.70
C ALA A 138 5.37 -20.90 13.75
N GLU A 139 6.09 -20.84 12.63
CA GLU A 139 7.41 -20.20 12.53
C GLU A 139 7.32 -18.73 12.11
N LEU A 140 6.13 -18.24 11.73
CA LEU A 140 5.96 -16.87 11.27
C LEU A 140 6.33 -15.87 12.36
N PRO A 141 7.03 -14.76 12.01
CA PRO A 141 7.24 -13.66 12.96
C PRO A 141 5.92 -13.17 13.56
N ALA A 142 5.91 -12.82 14.84
CA ALA A 142 4.69 -12.45 15.56
C ALA A 142 3.90 -11.32 14.86
N VAL A 143 4.58 -10.27 14.38
CA VAL A 143 3.94 -9.18 13.63
C VAL A 143 3.30 -9.66 12.33
N VAL A 144 3.87 -10.66 11.66
CA VAL A 144 3.28 -11.25 10.44
C VAL A 144 2.00 -12.02 10.79
N GLN A 145 2.00 -12.77 11.89
CA GLN A 145 0.78 -13.42 12.38
C GLN A 145 -0.32 -12.41 12.73
N GLN A 146 0.05 -11.28 13.36
CA GLN A 146 -0.90 -10.20 13.66
C GLN A 146 -1.52 -9.61 12.38
N VAL A 147 -0.71 -9.35 11.34
CA VAL A 147 -1.22 -8.84 10.05
C VAL A 147 -2.23 -9.82 9.44
N ILE A 148 -1.96 -11.12 9.47
CA ILE A 148 -2.89 -12.16 8.97
C ILE A 148 -4.20 -12.15 9.77
N ALA A 149 -4.14 -11.93 11.08
CA ALA A 149 -5.33 -11.86 11.94
C ALA A 149 -6.15 -10.57 11.73
N ILE A 150 -5.50 -9.45 11.41
CA ILE A 150 -6.15 -8.16 11.14
C ILE A 150 -6.88 -8.17 9.79
N VAL A 151 -6.35 -8.90 8.81
CA VAL A 151 -6.94 -9.02 7.47
C VAL A 151 -7.37 -10.48 7.25
N PRO A 152 -8.40 -10.99 7.95
CA PRO A 152 -8.80 -12.38 7.84
C PRO A 152 -9.28 -12.74 6.43
N LEU A 153 -9.23 -14.04 6.12
CA LEU A 153 -9.99 -14.58 5.01
C LEU A 153 -11.44 -14.69 5.49
N GLU A 154 -12.37 -13.96 4.87
CA GLU A 154 -13.80 -14.19 5.15
C GLU A 154 -14.19 -15.58 4.65
N GLU A 155 -14.85 -16.36 5.51
CA GLU A 155 -15.42 -17.68 5.19
C GLU A 155 -16.67 -17.59 4.32
#